data_AF-A0A418SDB0-F1
#
_entry.id   AF-A0A418SDB0-F1
#
_cell.length_a   1.000
_cell.length_b   1.000
_cell.length_c   1.000
_cell.angle_alpha   90.00
_cell.angle_beta   90.00
_cell.angle_gamma   90.00
#
_symmetry.space_group_name_H-M   'P 1'
#
loop_
_entity.id
_entity.type
_entity.pdbx_description
1 polymer ?
#
loop_
_entity_poly.entity_id
_entity_poly.type
_entity_poly.pdbx_seq_one_letter_code
_entity_poly.pdbx_strand_id
1 'polypeptide(L)'
;MTVARVEVVERHELPFGHLVSVLTVSACGARQWGLRADGLSKDGSRPQSTLIASGFIDADLPVQLRALADALEALGGGHEA
;
A
#
# COMPACT_ATOMS: atom_id res chain seq x y z
N MET A 1 21.39 13.89 7.76
CA MET A 1 19.95 13.59 7.87
C MET A 1 19.82 12.08 7.88
N THR A 2 19.66 11.47 9.05
CA THR A 2 19.59 10.01 9.19
C THR A 2 18.19 9.56 8.75
N VAL A 3 18.10 8.77 7.68
CA VAL A 3 16.81 8.22 7.24
C VAL A 3 16.31 7.28 8.34
N ALA A 4 15.16 7.60 8.93
CA ALA A 4 14.54 6.72 9.91
C ALA A 4 14.27 5.36 9.26
N ARG A 5 14.77 4.28 9.86
CA ARG A 5 14.59 2.92 9.35
C ARG A 5 13.11 2.54 9.49
N VAL A 6 12.50 2.15 8.37
CA VAL A 6 11.15 1.60 8.30
C VAL A 6 11.28 0.13 7.93
N GLU A 7 10.69 -0.74 8.72
CA GLU A 7 10.73 -2.19 8.53
C GLU A 7 9.36 -2.67 8.05
N VAL A 8 9.34 -3.47 6.97
CA VAL A 8 8.13 -4.21 6.56
C VAL A 8 8.04 -5.44 7.45
N VAL A 9 7.07 -5.47 8.35
CA VAL A 9 6.87 -6.57 9.29
C VAL A 9 5.88 -7.60 8.76
N GLU A 10 5.01 -7.19 7.84
CA GLU A 10 4.01 -8.06 7.26
C GLU A 10 3.71 -7.64 5.82
N ARG A 11 3.43 -8.61 4.96
CA ARG A 11 3.08 -8.39 3.57
C ARG A 11 2.05 -9.43 3.15
N HIS A 12 0.93 -8.96 2.61
CA HIS A 12 -0.18 -9.80 2.17
C HIS A 12 -0.52 -9.50 0.72
N GLU A 13 -0.55 -10.54 -0.10
CA GLU A 13 -1.08 -10.47 -1.46
C GLU A 13 -2.61 -10.52 -1.40
N LEU A 14 -3.26 -9.59 -2.09
CA LEU A 14 -4.71 -9.52 -2.15
C LEU A 14 -5.24 -10.32 -3.34
N PRO A 15 -6.48 -10.82 -3.30
CA PRO A 15 -7.07 -11.62 -4.38
C PRO A 15 -7.32 -10.84 -5.68
N PHE A 16 -6.94 -9.56 -5.74
CA PHE A 16 -7.10 -8.66 -6.88
C PHE A 16 -5.83 -8.58 -7.75
N GLY A 17 -5.09 -9.69 -7.85
CA GLY A 17 -3.90 -9.80 -8.69
C GLY A 17 -2.69 -9.06 -8.11
N HIS A 18 -2.34 -7.92 -8.70
CA HIS A 18 -1.10 -7.18 -8.43
C HIS A 18 -1.16 -6.32 -7.15
N LEU A 19 -2.24 -6.42 -6.36
CA LEU A 19 -2.39 -5.63 -5.15
C LEU A 19 -1.78 -6.32 -3.94
N VAL A 20 -1.02 -5.54 -3.18
CA VAL A 20 -0.33 -6.00 -1.97
C VAL A 20 -0.58 -5.02 -0.83
N SER A 21 -1.00 -5.54 0.31
CA SER A 21 -1.00 -4.79 1.56
C SER A 21 0.32 -5.02 2.30
N VAL A 22 0.96 -3.96 2.76
CA VAL A 22 2.17 -4.02 3.58
C VAL A 22 1.94 -3.37 4.93
N LEU A 23 2.40 -4.03 5.98
CA LEU A 23 2.49 -3.47 7.31
C LEU A 23 3.93 -3.05 7.59
N THR A 24 4.09 -1.82 8.06
CA THR A 24 5.38 -1.25 8.37
C THR A 24 5.42 -0.71 9.78
N VAL A 25 6.59 -0.82 10.40
CA VAL A 25 6.88 -0.24 11.71
C VAL A 25 8.10 0.65 11.58
N SER A 26 7.99 1.88 12.05
CA SER A 26 9.10 2.82 12.08
C SER A 26 10.01 2.58 13.29
N ALA A 27 11.22 3.14 13.25
CA ALA A 27 12.15 3.11 14.39
C ALA A 27 11.57 3.68 15.70
N CYS A 28 10.54 4.54 15.66
CA CYS A 28 9.86 5.04 16.85
C CYS A 28 8.65 4.20 17.29
N GLY A 29 8.40 3.06 16.63
CA GLY A 29 7.31 2.14 16.96
C GLY A 29 5.97 2.48 16.30
N ALA A 30 5.89 3.57 15.53
CA ALA A 30 4.67 3.93 14.81
C ALA A 30 4.36 2.88 13.75
N ARG A 31 3.10 2.44 13.70
CA ARG A 31 2.66 1.40 12.79
C ARG A 31 1.86 2.00 11.64
N GLN A 32 2.19 1.61 10.43
CA GLN A 32 1.53 2.10 9.22
C GLN A 32 1.22 0.95 8.28
N TRP A 33 0.05 0.96 7.67
CA TRP A 33 -0.27 0.09 6.54
C TRP A 33 -0.11 0.85 5.23
N GLY A 34 0.14 0.12 4.15
CA GLY A 34 0.13 0.65 2.79
C GLY A 34 -0.46 -0.35 1.82
N LEU A 35 -1.39 0.09 0.98
CA LEU A 35 -1.84 -0.66 -0.20
C LEU A 35 -0.97 -0.26 -1.37
N ARG A 36 -0.42 -1.25 -2.07
CA ARG A 36 0.47 -1.06 -3.21
C ARG A 36 0.03 -1.90 -4.40
N ALA A 37 0.32 -1.40 -5.59
CA ALA A 37 0.22 -2.13 -6.84
C ALA A 37 1.63 -2.53 -7.28
N ASP A 38 1.90 -3.83 -7.31
CA ASP A 38 3.13 -4.39 -7.85
C ASP A 38 2.95 -4.64 -9.35
N GLY A 39 3.28 -3.64 -10.16
CA GLY A 39 3.28 -3.81 -11.60
C GLY A 39 4.47 -4.66 -12.05
N LEU A 40 4.24 -5.69 -12.87
CA LEU A 40 5.31 -6.25 -13.71
C LEU A 40 5.74 -5.15 -14.68
N SER A 41 6.97 -4.68 -14.57
CA SER A 41 7.51 -3.78 -15.58
C SER A 41 7.51 -4.54 -16.92
N LYS A 42 6.97 -3.95 -18.00
CA LYS A 42 6.80 -4.62 -19.32
C LYS A 42 8.11 -5.15 -19.90
N ASP A 43 9.22 -4.63 -19.41
CA ASP A 43 10.61 -4.87 -19.73
C ASP A 43 11.30 -5.90 -18.81
N GLY A 44 10.57 -6.55 -17.89
CA GLY A 44 11.12 -7.56 -16.98
C GLY A 44 12.04 -6.98 -15.89
N SER A 45 12.14 -5.66 -15.80
CA SER A 45 12.80 -4.98 -14.69
C SER A 45 11.97 -5.10 -13.41
N ARG A 46 12.64 -4.97 -12.25
CA ARG A 46 12.02 -5.18 -10.92
C ARG A 46 10.67 -4.46 -10.84
N PRO A 47 9.61 -5.12 -10.33
CA PRO A 47 8.29 -4.53 -10.28
C PRO A 47 8.31 -3.19 -9.56
N GLN A 48 7.84 -2.13 -10.23
CA GLN A 48 7.66 -0.83 -9.61
C GLN A 48 6.43 -0.91 -8.71
N SER A 49 6.68 -1.13 -7.42
CA SER A 49 5.67 -1.14 -6.37
C SER A 49 5.15 0.28 -6.14
N THR A 50 4.00 0.60 -6.71
CA THR A 50 3.37 1.93 -6.61
C THR A 50 2.50 1.99 -5.37
N LEU A 51 2.72 2.98 -4.50
CA LEU A 51 1.85 3.20 -3.34
C LEU A 51 0.52 3.79 -3.81
N ILE A 52 -0.58 3.13 -3.47
CA ILE A 52 -1.93 3.55 -3.78
C ILE A 52 -2.53 4.31 -2.59
N ALA A 53 -2.46 3.72 -1.40
CA ALA A 53 -3.01 4.29 -0.18
C ALA A 53 -2.17 3.88 1.03
N SER A 54 -2.23 4.66 2.10
CA SER A 54 -1.58 4.33 3.37
C SER A 54 -2.25 5.02 4.55
N GLY A 55 -2.10 4.45 5.74
CA GLY A 55 -2.59 5.03 6.98
C GLY A 55 -1.87 4.50 8.20
N PHE A 56 -1.94 5.23 9.31
CA PHE A 56 -1.36 4.81 10.60
C PHE A 56 -2.36 3.96 11.37
N ILE A 57 -1.95 2.77 11.84
CA ILE A 57 -2.86 1.88 12.59
C ILE A 57 -3.37 2.56 13.87
N ASP A 58 -2.55 3.42 14.46
CA ASP A 58 -2.86 4.12 15.71
C ASP A 58 -3.80 5.34 15.50
N ALA A 59 -4.19 5.62 14.26
CA ALA A 59 -5.11 6.70 13.90
C ALA A 59 -6.55 6.20 13.68
N ASP A 60 -7.50 7.13 13.61
CA ASP A 60 -8.94 6.86 13.50
C ASP A 60 -9.27 5.93 12.32
N LEU A 61 -9.60 4.67 12.62
CA LEU A 61 -9.82 3.57 11.68
C LEU A 61 -10.87 3.87 10.58
N PRO A 62 -11.99 4.57 10.86
CA PRO A 62 -12.99 4.90 9.83
C PRO A 62 -12.44 5.76 8.68
N VAL A 63 -11.56 6.71 8.98
CA VAL A 63 -10.94 7.58 7.96
C VAL A 63 -10.06 6.76 7.02
N GLN A 64 -9.36 5.77 7.56
CA GLN A 64 -8.46 4.91 6.80
C GLN A 64 -9.20 3.91 5.91
N LEU A 65 -10.31 3.35 6.41
CA LEU A 65 -11.18 2.50 5.60
C LEU A 65 -11.80 3.28 4.43
N ARG A 66 -12.16 4.56 4.64
CA ARG A 66 -12.64 5.43 3.56
C ARG A 66 -11.56 5.68 2.51
N ALA A 67 -10.35 6.05 2.93
CA ALA A 67 -9.23 6.26 2.00
C ALA A 67 -8.88 5.00 1.20
N LEU A 68 -9.01 3.81 1.81
CA LEU A 68 -8.85 2.54 1.13
C LEU A 68 -9.96 2.29 0.09
N ALA A 69 -11.21 2.56 0.45
CA ALA A 69 -12.35 2.41 -0.47
C ALA A 69 -12.23 3.34 -1.69
N ASP A 70 -11.92 4.62 -1.47
CA ASP A 70 -11.75 5.61 -2.55
C ASP A 70 -10.58 5.20 -3.49
N ALA A 71 -9.49 4.66 -2.92
CA ALA A 71 -8.37 4.12 -3.69
C ALA A 71 -8.76 2.91 -4.55
N LEU A 72 -9.57 1.99 -4.02
CA LEU A 72 -10.06 0.83 -4.77
C LEU A 72 -11.02 1.25 -5.89
N GLU A 73 -11.88 2.23 -5.65
CA GLU A 73 -12.76 2.80 -6.68
C GLU A 73 -11.96 3.44 -7.82
N ALA A 74 -10.90 4.20 -7.50
CA ALA A 74 -10.03 4.81 -8.51
C ALA A 74 -9.34 3.77 -9.40
N LEU A 75 -9.06 2.58 -8.88
CA LEU A 75 -8.47 1.46 -9.62
C LEU A 75 -9.52 0.69 -10.44
N GLY A 76 -10.74 0.52 -9.91
CA GLY A 76 -11.84 -0.18 -10.58
C GLY A 76 -12.51 0.65 -11.69
N GLY A 77 -12.49 1.98 -11.58
CA GLY A 77 -13.09 2.88 -12.56
C GLY A 77 -12.36 2.98 -13.91
N GLY A 78 -11.22 2.29 -14.08
CA GLY A 78 -10.47 2.23 -15.32
C GLY A 78 -10.86 1.10 -16.29
N HIS A 79 -11.91 0.32 -16.00
CA HIS A 79 -12.32 -0.84 -16.82
C HIS A 79 -13.37 -0.54 -17.90
N GLU A 80 -13.69 0.72 -18.18
CA GLU A 80 -14.50 1.09 -19.35
C GLU A 80 -13.67 1.91 -20.35
N ALA A 81 -12.95 1.21 -21.25
CA ALA A 81 -12.51 1.71 -22.55
C ALA A 81 -12.13 0.54 -23.47
#